data_AF-A0A4S2HB09-F1
#
_entry.id   AF-A0A4S2HB09-F1
#
_cell.length_a   1.000
_cell.length_b   1.000
_cell.length_c   1.000
_cell.angle_alpha   90.00
_cell.angle_beta   90.00
_cell.angle_gamma   90.00
#
_symmetry.space_group_name_H-M   'P 1'
#
loop_
_entity.id
_entity.type
_entity.pdbx_description
1 polymer ?
#
loop_
_entity_poly.entity_id
_entity_poly.type
_entity_poly.pdbx_seq_one_letter_code
_entity_poly.pdbx_strand_id
1 'polypeptide(L)'
;MAGQDTHFEVFLKKSKLASWTLVEARPKREDALALGEQLKKMNPSGSIRVTREDYDDTTRAFRSIAIFESGPEKYSDPKDKKGEAKIPCVTPADLAGPAARETTRRVLGPWLERHQICPMELLYRPDMVEKLDSSDTDLQHAIQKIAVARAQNSDASVHAYVRLLTDLVQRAIDQARREAQRKAKTPKAASFSQLAEKIVGEGSPEKRLRTAIADEISDCTSMTAKATKLLDMLDDLPEDPEARVFASRQADAFLAEVLSFDRALRGLLGEPRDGGEEIVRLTTIYEGKADAEDLARAPETARRLARKFKAKGLPATQAEVAARILTALRSPKRLKPNSVMDEIKLARSLAMRLIASSGPDLHPDSLVEAFTHRSARLLSPDAIDEALKNSASPHEEIMRLLAMEDNLVGEMNKQKLASYVRTKLRANSAESWYSRGPGQPLERLSKLSQLQARTLAGTFPQADKTETAQAFDELGLKVLESTKIVERIASSGQPALARVSALLKLAAQNVLPQGRCLQDAHARAMRLLASPEGRQEAAGPDGAARLGEIQRLLVQIAPQMEEAEAAAQEIGNEDASAGASQVPVTGTGG
;
A
#
# COMPACT_ATOMS: atom_id res chain seq x y z
N MET A 1 -37.75 -29.16 -2.68
CA MET A 1 -37.06 -29.17 -3.99
C MET A 1 -36.90 -27.71 -4.41
N ALA A 2 -35.79 -27.08 -4.02
CA ALA A 2 -35.46 -25.72 -4.43
C ALA A 2 -34.91 -25.79 -5.85
N GLY A 3 -35.58 -25.14 -6.81
CA GLY A 3 -35.11 -25.07 -8.19
C GLY A 3 -33.77 -24.36 -8.22
N GLN A 4 -32.81 -24.90 -8.97
CA GLN A 4 -31.57 -24.20 -9.28
C GLN A 4 -31.93 -22.88 -9.97
N ASP A 5 -31.51 -21.77 -9.38
CA ASP A 5 -31.66 -20.43 -9.96
C ASP A 5 -30.62 -20.31 -11.08
N THR A 6 -30.94 -20.94 -12.21
CA THR A 6 -30.11 -20.97 -13.41
C THR A 6 -30.74 -20.09 -14.48
N HIS A 7 -29.99 -19.10 -14.95
CA HIS A 7 -30.35 -18.28 -16.11
C HIS A 7 -29.20 -18.21 -17.13
N PHE A 8 -29.51 -17.74 -18.33
CA PHE A 8 -28.56 -17.67 -19.44
C PHE A 8 -28.41 -16.23 -19.91
N GLU A 9 -27.18 -15.73 -19.98
CA GLU A 9 -26.90 -14.35 -20.38
C GLU A 9 -26.30 -14.29 -21.77
N VAL A 10 -26.87 -13.47 -22.66
CA VAL A 10 -26.43 -13.29 -24.05
C VAL A 10 -25.68 -11.97 -24.17
N PHE A 11 -24.40 -12.03 -24.54
CA PHE A 11 -23.52 -10.89 -24.72
C PHE A 11 -23.21 -10.67 -26.21
N LEU A 12 -23.13 -9.40 -26.60
CA LEU A 12 -22.71 -8.95 -27.92
C LEU A 12 -21.53 -8.00 -27.80
N LYS A 13 -20.55 -8.19 -28.68
CA LYS A 13 -19.46 -7.27 -28.92
C LYS A 13 -19.48 -6.87 -30.40
N LYS A 14 -19.84 -5.62 -30.68
CA LYS A 14 -20.11 -5.14 -32.06
C LYS A 14 -18.88 -5.11 -32.97
N SER A 15 -17.68 -4.94 -32.41
CA SER A 15 -16.40 -4.92 -33.14
C SER A 15 -15.25 -5.34 -32.21
N LYS A 16 -14.06 -5.63 -32.74
CA LYS A 16 -12.88 -6.02 -31.93
C LYS A 16 -12.50 -5.01 -30.84
N LEU A 17 -12.75 -3.71 -31.06
CA LEU A 17 -12.43 -2.64 -30.11
C LEU A 17 -13.57 -2.33 -29.12
N ALA A 18 -14.77 -2.88 -29.33
CA ALA A 18 -15.90 -2.66 -28.45
C ALA A 18 -15.82 -3.51 -27.16
N SER A 19 -16.41 -3.03 -26.07
CA SER A 19 -16.61 -3.86 -24.88
C SER A 19 -17.74 -4.88 -25.08
N TRP A 20 -17.69 -5.98 -24.34
CA TRP A 20 -18.82 -6.90 -24.24
C TRP A 20 -20.00 -6.20 -23.59
N THR A 21 -21.17 -6.30 -24.22
CA THR A 21 -22.42 -5.73 -23.71
C THR A 21 -23.39 -6.86 -23.48
N LEU A 22 -23.93 -6.97 -22.26
CA LEU A 22 -25.05 -7.85 -21.99
C LEU A 22 -26.25 -7.35 -22.79
N VAL A 23 -26.77 -8.19 -23.67
CA VAL A 23 -27.97 -7.87 -24.45
C VAL A 23 -29.19 -8.25 -23.64
N GLU A 24 -29.24 -9.49 -23.15
CA GLU A 24 -30.40 -9.99 -22.41
C GLU A 24 -30.09 -11.25 -21.61
N ALA A 25 -30.79 -11.44 -20.49
CA ALA A 25 -30.82 -12.69 -19.73
C ALA A 25 -32.12 -13.46 -20.01
N ARG A 26 -32.01 -14.76 -20.27
CA ARG A 26 -33.13 -15.67 -20.59
C ARG A 26 -33.15 -16.85 -19.63
N PRO A 27 -34.33 -17.30 -19.17
CA PRO A 27 -34.44 -18.44 -18.26
C PRO A 27 -34.23 -19.80 -18.97
N LYS A 28 -34.45 -19.87 -20.29
CA LYS A 28 -34.32 -21.10 -21.07
C LYS A 28 -33.10 -21.06 -21.98
N ARG A 29 -32.36 -22.17 -22.00
CA ARG A 29 -31.16 -22.36 -22.83
C ARG A 29 -31.44 -22.16 -24.32
N GLU A 30 -32.52 -22.75 -24.83
CA GLU A 30 -32.87 -22.73 -26.25
C GLU A 30 -33.15 -21.32 -26.74
N ASP A 31 -33.88 -20.53 -25.94
CA ASP A 31 -34.21 -19.13 -26.25
C ASP A 31 -32.94 -18.25 -26.28
N ALA A 32 -32.01 -18.47 -25.34
CA ALA A 32 -30.74 -17.74 -25.29
C ALA A 32 -29.83 -18.05 -26.49
N LEU A 33 -29.80 -19.31 -26.93
CA LEU A 33 -29.05 -19.73 -28.11
C LEU A 33 -29.66 -19.18 -29.40
N ALA A 34 -30.98 -19.25 -29.55
CA ALA A 34 -31.68 -18.69 -30.70
C ALA A 34 -31.45 -17.17 -30.82
N LEU A 35 -31.50 -16.44 -29.70
CA LEU A 35 -31.17 -15.02 -29.65
C LEU A 35 -29.71 -14.75 -30.02
N GLY A 36 -28.78 -15.56 -29.51
CA GLY A 36 -27.37 -15.49 -29.86
C GLY A 36 -27.13 -15.68 -31.37
N GLU A 37 -27.78 -16.67 -31.99
CA GLU A 37 -27.68 -16.89 -33.44
C GLU A 37 -28.31 -15.75 -34.26
N GLN A 38 -29.45 -15.23 -33.83
CA GLN A 38 -30.10 -14.08 -34.49
C GLN A 38 -29.22 -12.84 -34.45
N LEU A 39 -28.65 -12.52 -33.29
CA LEU A 39 -27.74 -11.40 -33.12
C LEU A 39 -26.49 -11.57 -33.98
N LYS A 40 -26.04 -12.81 -34.23
CA LYS A 40 -24.86 -13.07 -35.08
C LYS A 40 -25.16 -12.79 -36.55
N LYS A 41 -26.38 -13.15 -37.00
CA LYS A 41 -26.86 -12.81 -38.34
C LYS A 41 -26.98 -11.29 -38.53
N MET A 42 -27.45 -10.57 -37.51
CA MET A 42 -27.59 -9.11 -37.54
C MET A 42 -26.26 -8.36 -37.41
N ASN A 43 -25.25 -8.96 -36.78
CA ASN A 43 -23.93 -8.37 -36.58
C ASN A 43 -22.83 -9.30 -37.11
N PRO A 44 -22.66 -9.44 -38.45
CA PRO A 44 -21.71 -10.38 -39.03
C PRO A 44 -20.27 -10.19 -38.56
N SER A 45 -19.86 -8.92 -38.36
CA SER A 45 -18.53 -8.52 -37.88
C SER A 45 -18.36 -8.57 -36.35
N GLY A 46 -19.43 -8.79 -35.59
CA GLY A 46 -19.41 -8.84 -34.13
C GLY A 46 -19.13 -10.25 -33.55
N SER A 47 -18.84 -10.29 -32.26
CA SER A 47 -18.71 -11.51 -31.45
C SER A 47 -19.87 -11.67 -30.49
N ILE A 48 -20.31 -12.91 -30.29
CA ILE A 48 -21.42 -13.27 -29.42
C ILE A 48 -20.97 -14.33 -28.43
N ARG A 49 -21.47 -14.23 -27.20
CA ARG A 49 -21.25 -15.17 -26.12
C ARG A 49 -22.57 -15.41 -25.39
N VAL A 50 -22.89 -16.66 -25.12
CA VAL A 50 -23.98 -17.04 -24.21
C VAL A 50 -23.37 -17.74 -23.02
N THR A 51 -23.60 -17.23 -21.81
CA THR A 51 -23.19 -17.88 -20.56
C THR A 51 -24.38 -18.48 -19.85
N ARG A 52 -24.13 -19.54 -19.08
CA ARG A 52 -25.04 -20.08 -18.07
C ARG A 52 -24.55 -19.59 -16.72
N GLU A 53 -25.42 -18.95 -15.98
CA GLU A 53 -25.19 -18.51 -14.62
C GLU A 53 -25.89 -19.48 -13.68
N ASP A 54 -25.11 -20.22 -12.89
CA ASP A 54 -25.64 -21.10 -11.86
C ASP A 54 -25.41 -20.45 -10.49
N TYR A 55 -26.47 -20.18 -9.72
CA TYR A 55 -26.33 -19.69 -8.35
C TYR A 55 -25.79 -20.78 -7.42
N ASP A 56 -24.67 -20.51 -6.75
CA ASP A 56 -24.12 -21.36 -5.70
C ASP A 56 -24.52 -20.83 -4.31
N ASP A 57 -25.45 -21.54 -3.67
CA ASP A 57 -25.99 -21.20 -2.34
C ASP A 57 -24.92 -21.23 -1.24
N THR A 58 -23.84 -21.98 -1.43
CA THR A 58 -22.75 -22.10 -0.44
C THR A 58 -21.84 -20.87 -0.47
N THR A 59 -21.57 -20.33 -1.65
CA THR A 59 -20.66 -19.20 -1.85
C THR A 59 -21.38 -17.86 -2.03
N ARG A 60 -22.73 -17.89 -2.17
CA ARG A 60 -23.59 -16.75 -2.50
C ARG A 60 -23.11 -16.01 -3.76
N ALA A 61 -22.56 -16.74 -4.72
CA ALA A 61 -22.00 -16.21 -5.95
C ALA A 61 -22.56 -16.97 -7.17
N PHE A 62 -22.63 -16.28 -8.31
CA PHE A 62 -22.97 -16.91 -9.58
C PHE A 62 -21.72 -17.52 -10.21
N ARG A 63 -21.83 -18.77 -10.65
CA ARG A 63 -20.82 -19.45 -11.46
C ARG A 63 -21.20 -19.32 -12.93
N SER A 64 -20.47 -18.46 -13.64
CA SER A 64 -20.62 -18.24 -15.08
C SER A 64 -19.88 -19.30 -15.90
N ILE A 65 -20.57 -19.95 -16.84
CA ILE A 65 -19.98 -20.88 -17.81
C ILE A 65 -20.46 -20.53 -19.22
N ALA A 66 -19.55 -20.19 -20.14
CA ALA A 66 -19.90 -19.97 -21.55
C ALA A 66 -20.37 -21.28 -22.21
N ILE A 67 -21.58 -21.26 -22.78
CA ILE A 67 -22.21 -22.40 -23.47
C ILE A 67 -22.27 -22.25 -25.00
N PHE A 68 -22.06 -21.04 -25.52
CA PHE A 68 -21.99 -20.77 -26.95
C PHE A 68 -21.19 -19.50 -27.22
N GLU A 69 -20.34 -19.51 -28.24
CA GLU A 69 -19.64 -18.33 -28.72
C GLU A 69 -19.51 -18.33 -30.26
N SER A 70 -19.62 -17.15 -30.88
CA SER A 70 -19.49 -17.00 -32.33
C SER A 70 -18.98 -15.63 -32.73
N GLY A 71 -17.87 -15.55 -33.46
CA GLY A 71 -17.28 -14.27 -33.92
C GLY A 71 -15.77 -14.32 -34.20
N PRO A 72 -15.16 -13.19 -34.61
CA PRO A 72 -13.71 -13.08 -34.85
C PRO A 72 -12.87 -13.15 -33.57
N GLU A 73 -13.45 -12.81 -32.42
CA GLU A 73 -12.91 -13.18 -31.11
C GLU A 73 -13.60 -14.47 -30.66
N LYS A 74 -13.10 -15.61 -31.13
CA LYS A 74 -13.36 -16.90 -30.47
C LYS A 74 -12.41 -17.00 -29.28
N TYR A 75 -12.87 -17.59 -28.16
CA TYR A 75 -11.94 -18.32 -27.31
C TYR A 75 -11.21 -19.31 -28.23
N SER A 76 -9.90 -19.17 -28.41
CA SER A 76 -9.14 -20.28 -28.99
C SER A 76 -9.38 -21.47 -28.08
N ASP A 77 -9.76 -22.63 -28.62
CA ASP A 77 -9.63 -23.88 -27.87
C ASP A 77 -8.26 -23.85 -27.17
N PRO A 78 -8.17 -24.19 -25.87
CA PRO A 78 -6.89 -24.19 -25.18
C PRO A 78 -5.92 -24.93 -26.08
N LYS A 79 -4.89 -24.24 -26.61
CA LYS A 79 -3.86 -24.91 -27.39
C LYS A 79 -3.45 -26.12 -26.59
N ASP A 80 -3.57 -27.32 -27.17
CA ASP A 80 -3.20 -28.55 -26.49
C ASP A 80 -1.80 -28.35 -25.92
N LYS A 81 -1.72 -28.26 -24.59
CA LYS A 81 -0.49 -28.06 -23.85
C LYS A 81 0.29 -29.38 -23.87
N LYS A 82 1.11 -29.54 -24.91
CA LYS A 82 1.92 -30.75 -25.19
C LYS A 82 3.35 -30.65 -24.64
N GLY A 83 3.70 -29.56 -23.96
CA GLY A 83 5.01 -29.37 -23.36
C GLY A 83 5.28 -30.36 -22.21
N GLU A 84 6.56 -30.58 -21.93
CA GLU A 84 7.01 -31.42 -20.82
C GLU A 84 6.93 -30.65 -19.49
N ALA A 85 6.32 -31.26 -18.47
CA ALA A 85 6.24 -30.66 -17.14
C ALA A 85 7.58 -30.78 -16.41
N LYS A 86 8.07 -29.65 -15.84
CA LYS A 86 9.32 -29.61 -15.08
C LYS A 86 9.12 -28.89 -13.76
N ILE A 87 9.56 -29.51 -12.67
CA ILE A 87 9.53 -28.92 -11.32
C ILE A 87 10.96 -28.80 -10.78
N PRO A 88 11.25 -27.78 -9.94
CA PRO A 88 12.59 -27.57 -9.39
C PRO A 88 13.02 -28.64 -8.37
N CYS A 89 12.08 -29.27 -7.67
CA CYS A 89 12.34 -30.37 -6.74
C CYS A 89 12.31 -31.70 -7.51
N VAL A 90 13.39 -32.49 -7.48
CA VAL A 90 13.52 -33.74 -8.24
C VAL A 90 13.49 -34.97 -7.30
N THR A 91 14.04 -34.78 -6.10
CA THR A 91 14.17 -35.80 -5.06
C THR A 91 13.39 -35.39 -3.81
N PRO A 92 12.98 -36.36 -2.96
CA PRO A 92 12.34 -36.03 -1.68
C PRO A 92 13.16 -35.11 -0.77
N ALA A 93 14.50 -35.19 -0.84
CA ALA A 93 15.38 -34.32 -0.06
C ALA A 93 15.22 -32.84 -0.43
N ASP A 94 14.84 -32.53 -1.68
CA ASP A 94 14.63 -31.16 -2.14
C ASP A 94 13.42 -30.50 -1.45
N LEU A 95 12.48 -31.30 -0.90
CA LEU A 95 11.36 -30.78 -0.12
C LEU A 95 11.80 -30.12 1.19
N ALA A 96 12.97 -30.48 1.71
CA ALA A 96 13.57 -29.84 2.86
C ALA A 96 14.18 -28.47 2.56
N GLY A 97 14.29 -28.07 1.29
CA GLY A 97 14.80 -26.75 0.89
C GLY A 97 13.86 -25.60 1.32
N PRO A 98 14.39 -24.41 1.66
CA PRO A 98 13.57 -23.28 2.15
C PRO A 98 12.40 -22.89 1.23
N ALA A 99 12.63 -22.84 -0.08
CA ALA A 99 11.58 -22.51 -1.06
C ALA A 99 10.47 -23.57 -1.15
N ALA A 100 10.83 -24.85 -0.97
CA ALA A 100 9.86 -25.94 -0.95
C ALA A 100 9.04 -25.93 0.34
N ARG A 101 9.65 -25.64 1.50
CA ARG A 101 8.94 -25.49 2.78
C ARG A 101 7.99 -24.29 2.77
N GLU A 102 8.41 -23.17 2.19
CA GLU A 102 7.52 -22.00 2.01
C GLU A 102 6.34 -22.33 1.09
N THR A 103 6.57 -23.06 0.00
CA THR A 103 5.49 -23.54 -0.86
C THR A 103 4.54 -24.47 -0.09
N THR A 104 5.09 -25.42 0.67
CA THR A 104 4.36 -26.37 1.53
C THR A 104 3.49 -25.63 2.53
N ARG A 105 4.05 -24.63 3.22
CA ARG A 105 3.32 -23.75 4.15
C ARG A 105 2.12 -23.10 3.49
N ARG A 106 2.29 -22.54 2.29
CA ARG A 106 1.21 -21.84 1.57
C ARG A 106 0.10 -22.77 1.12
N VAL A 107 0.43 -23.95 0.59
CA VAL A 107 -0.59 -24.85 0.00
C VAL A 107 -1.29 -25.72 1.04
N LEU A 108 -0.58 -26.12 2.10
CA LEU A 108 -1.10 -26.91 3.23
C LEU A 108 -1.46 -26.07 4.46
N GLY A 109 -1.40 -24.75 4.38
CA GLY A 109 -1.64 -23.83 5.50
C GLY A 109 -2.84 -24.20 6.39
N PRO A 110 -4.05 -24.41 5.82
CA PRO A 110 -5.21 -24.81 6.62
C PRO A 110 -5.02 -26.13 7.37
N TRP A 111 -4.37 -27.13 6.77
CA TRP A 111 -4.11 -28.43 7.40
C TRP A 111 -3.04 -28.31 8.50
N LEU A 112 -1.96 -27.60 8.21
CA LEU A 112 -0.88 -27.30 9.15
C LEU A 112 -1.40 -26.55 10.39
N GLU A 113 -2.27 -25.56 10.19
CA GLU A 113 -2.92 -24.83 11.29
C GLU A 113 -3.89 -25.70 12.10
N ARG A 114 -4.67 -26.58 11.45
CA ARG A 114 -5.55 -27.51 12.17
C ARG A 114 -4.77 -28.46 13.07
N HIS A 115 -3.59 -28.90 12.63
CA HIS A 115 -2.72 -29.79 13.40
C HIS A 115 -1.67 -29.09 14.24
N GLN A 116 -1.63 -27.74 14.22
CA GLN A 116 -0.69 -26.93 14.98
C GLN A 116 0.78 -27.29 14.70
N ILE A 117 1.15 -27.66 13.46
CA ILE A 117 2.53 -28.03 13.08
C ILE A 117 3.08 -27.14 11.95
N CYS A 118 4.39 -26.96 11.88
CA CYS A 118 5.06 -26.29 10.75
C CYS A 118 5.55 -27.28 9.68
N PRO A 119 5.89 -26.83 8.45
CA PRO A 119 6.44 -27.72 7.42
C PRO A 119 7.70 -28.50 7.85
N MET A 120 8.59 -27.91 8.65
CA MET A 120 9.73 -28.63 9.22
C MET A 120 9.28 -29.80 10.10
N GLU A 121 8.29 -29.61 10.97
CA GLU A 121 7.72 -30.72 11.72
C GLU A 121 7.14 -31.78 10.79
N LEU A 122 6.38 -31.40 9.77
CA LEU A 122 5.84 -32.35 8.79
C LEU A 122 6.94 -33.20 8.12
N LEU A 123 8.08 -32.60 7.79
CA LEU A 123 9.18 -33.31 7.12
C LEU A 123 9.97 -34.24 8.04
N TYR A 124 10.01 -33.96 9.35
CA TYR A 124 10.80 -34.73 10.32
C TYR A 124 9.95 -35.57 11.29
N ARG A 125 8.61 -35.53 11.16
CA ARG A 125 7.67 -36.34 11.95
C ARG A 125 6.90 -37.33 11.08
N PRO A 126 7.31 -38.61 11.05
CA PRO A 126 6.63 -39.63 10.25
C PRO A 126 5.15 -39.81 10.61
N ASP A 127 4.77 -39.62 11.88
CA ASP A 127 3.37 -39.70 12.32
C ASP A 127 2.49 -38.62 11.66
N MET A 128 3.04 -37.43 11.40
CA MET A 128 2.33 -36.36 10.70
C MET A 128 2.30 -36.59 9.19
N VAL A 129 3.32 -37.22 8.62
CA VAL A 129 3.31 -37.65 7.21
C VAL A 129 2.21 -38.68 6.97
N GLU A 130 2.09 -39.71 7.82
CA GLU A 130 1.00 -40.70 7.73
C GLU A 130 -0.37 -40.04 7.86
N LYS A 131 -0.49 -39.08 8.77
CA LYS A 131 -1.74 -38.35 8.98
C LYS A 131 -2.12 -37.53 7.74
N LEU A 132 -1.16 -36.90 7.07
CA LEU A 132 -1.40 -36.17 5.82
C LEU A 132 -1.75 -37.13 4.67
N ASP A 133 -1.07 -38.27 4.57
CA ASP A 133 -1.35 -39.28 3.54
C ASP A 133 -2.75 -39.88 3.70
N SER A 134 -3.18 -40.12 4.94
CA SER A 134 -4.55 -40.57 5.26
C SER A 134 -5.64 -39.54 4.97
N SER A 135 -5.25 -38.29 4.65
CA SER A 135 -6.17 -37.22 4.31
C SER A 135 -6.35 -37.12 2.80
N ASP A 136 -7.34 -37.85 2.26
CA ASP A 136 -7.61 -37.98 0.82
C ASP A 136 -7.73 -36.63 0.09
N THR A 137 -8.27 -35.60 0.74
CA THR A 137 -8.60 -34.32 0.09
C THR A 137 -7.50 -33.26 0.23
N ASP A 138 -6.95 -33.06 1.44
CA ASP A 138 -5.97 -31.98 1.68
C ASP A 138 -4.70 -32.13 0.82
N LEU A 139 -4.15 -33.34 0.73
CA LEU A 139 -2.93 -33.60 -0.04
C LEU A 139 -3.15 -33.42 -1.55
N GLN A 140 -4.25 -34.00 -2.08
CA GLN A 140 -4.60 -33.86 -3.49
C GLN A 140 -4.91 -32.41 -3.86
N HIS A 141 -5.62 -31.67 -2.99
CA HIS A 141 -5.87 -30.24 -3.19
C HIS A 141 -4.57 -29.43 -3.18
N ALA A 142 -3.61 -29.73 -2.31
CA ALA A 142 -2.31 -29.07 -2.30
C ALA A 142 -1.53 -29.32 -3.60
N ILE A 143 -1.48 -30.58 -4.06
CA ILE A 143 -0.86 -30.96 -5.34
C ILE A 143 -1.52 -30.20 -6.51
N GLN A 144 -2.85 -30.19 -6.55
CA GLN A 144 -3.60 -29.53 -7.62
C GLN A 144 -3.35 -28.01 -7.65
N LYS A 145 -3.28 -27.34 -6.49
CA LYS A 145 -2.96 -25.90 -6.41
C LYS A 145 -1.60 -25.59 -7.04
N ILE A 146 -0.58 -26.39 -6.74
CA ILE A 146 0.76 -26.22 -7.32
C ILE A 146 0.70 -26.49 -8.84
N ALA A 147 0.05 -27.57 -9.25
CA ALA A 147 -0.05 -27.96 -10.66
C ALA A 147 -0.73 -26.88 -11.52
N VAL A 148 -1.84 -26.31 -11.05
CA VAL A 148 -2.55 -25.22 -11.75
C VAL A 148 -1.66 -23.99 -11.87
N ALA A 149 -1.02 -23.55 -10.78
CA ALA A 149 -0.16 -22.37 -10.79
C ALA A 149 1.05 -22.54 -11.73
N ARG A 150 1.65 -23.73 -11.79
CA ARG A 150 2.77 -24.03 -12.70
C ARG A 150 2.33 -24.13 -14.15
N ALA A 151 1.19 -24.77 -14.42
CA ALA A 151 0.64 -24.92 -15.76
C ALA A 151 0.23 -23.59 -16.38
N GLN A 152 -0.19 -22.58 -15.61
CA GLN A 152 -0.56 -21.26 -16.13
C GLN A 152 0.58 -20.60 -16.93
N ASN A 153 1.82 -20.77 -16.47
CA ASN A 153 3.02 -20.14 -17.06
C ASN A 153 3.89 -21.14 -17.85
N SER A 154 3.30 -22.25 -18.31
CA SER A 154 4.00 -23.34 -18.97
C SER A 154 3.19 -23.92 -20.15
N ASP A 155 3.89 -24.52 -21.11
CA ASP A 155 3.30 -25.27 -22.22
C ASP A 155 2.90 -26.71 -21.83
N ALA A 156 3.14 -27.13 -20.59
CA ALA A 156 2.72 -28.43 -20.07
C ALA A 156 1.32 -28.37 -19.45
N SER A 157 0.57 -29.48 -19.56
CA SER A 157 -0.79 -29.59 -19.02
C SER A 157 -0.79 -29.69 -17.49
N VAL A 158 -1.91 -29.28 -16.86
CA VAL A 158 -2.11 -29.44 -15.41
C VAL A 158 -1.96 -30.91 -15.00
N HIS A 159 -2.53 -31.84 -15.80
CA HIS A 159 -2.44 -33.27 -15.54
C HIS A 159 -0.99 -33.79 -15.53
N ALA A 160 -0.12 -33.27 -16.41
CA ALA A 160 1.30 -33.62 -16.40
C ALA A 160 2.00 -33.20 -15.10
N TYR A 161 1.73 -31.98 -14.60
CA TYR A 161 2.24 -31.52 -13.32
C TYR A 161 1.68 -32.30 -12.12
N VAL A 162 0.38 -32.63 -12.13
CA VAL A 162 -0.24 -33.45 -11.08
C VAL A 162 0.49 -34.78 -10.97
N ARG A 163 0.66 -35.50 -12.09
CA ARG A 163 1.36 -36.80 -12.09
C ARG A 163 2.78 -36.69 -11.52
N LEU A 164 3.54 -35.67 -11.93
CA LEU A 164 4.92 -35.47 -11.49
C LEU A 164 5.02 -35.14 -9.99
N LEU A 165 4.13 -34.27 -9.50
CA LEU A 165 4.06 -33.91 -8.09
C LEU A 165 3.60 -35.07 -7.22
N THR A 166 2.60 -35.83 -7.65
CA THR A 166 2.13 -37.03 -6.94
C THR A 166 3.25 -38.07 -6.80
N ASP A 167 4.03 -38.31 -7.86
CA ASP A 167 5.17 -39.23 -7.79
C ASP A 167 6.24 -38.75 -6.78
N LEU A 168 6.60 -37.47 -6.82
CA LEU A 168 7.56 -36.90 -5.87
C LEU A 168 7.07 -37.02 -4.41
N VAL A 169 5.80 -36.70 -4.17
CA VAL A 169 5.18 -36.78 -2.85
C VAL A 169 5.13 -38.22 -2.36
N GLN A 170 4.74 -39.17 -3.21
CA GLN A 170 4.70 -40.59 -2.84
C GLN A 170 6.09 -41.11 -2.48
N ARG A 171 7.12 -40.77 -3.26
CA ARG A 171 8.51 -41.10 -2.93
C ARG A 171 8.94 -40.52 -1.59
N ALA A 172 8.49 -39.32 -1.24
CA ALA A 172 8.78 -38.70 0.05
C ALA A 172 8.07 -39.39 1.22
N ILE A 173 6.80 -39.77 1.05
CA ILE A 173 6.02 -40.53 2.04
C ILE A 173 6.67 -41.89 2.28
N ASP A 174 7.01 -42.63 1.22
CA ASP A 174 7.66 -43.93 1.32
C ASP A 174 9.04 -43.84 1.98
N GLN A 175 9.77 -42.75 1.74
CA GLN A 175 11.02 -42.48 2.42
C GLN A 175 10.81 -42.24 3.93
N ALA A 176 9.84 -41.42 4.32
CA ALA A 176 9.52 -41.16 5.73
C ALA A 176 9.11 -42.46 6.46
N ARG A 177 8.32 -43.33 5.81
CA ARG A 177 7.94 -44.66 6.31
C ARG A 177 9.14 -45.55 6.58
N ARG A 178 10.06 -45.66 5.62
CA ARG A 178 11.28 -46.45 5.76
C ARG A 178 12.16 -45.94 6.90
N GLU A 179 12.21 -44.64 7.09
CA GLU A 179 12.99 -44.01 8.16
C GLU A 179 12.38 -44.27 9.54
N ALA A 180 11.05 -44.19 9.67
CA ALA A 180 10.33 -44.56 10.88
C ALA A 180 10.60 -46.02 11.29
N GLN A 181 10.65 -46.93 10.32
CA GLN A 181 10.93 -48.36 10.56
C GLN A 181 12.36 -48.62 11.04
N ARG A 182 13.34 -47.78 10.67
CA ARG A 182 14.76 -47.96 11.05
C ARG A 182 15.02 -47.76 12.55
N LYS A 183 14.05 -47.28 13.34
CA LYS A 183 14.16 -47.07 14.80
C LYS A 183 15.44 -46.31 15.21
N ALA A 184 15.91 -45.38 14.40
CA ALA A 184 17.01 -44.49 14.79
C ALA A 184 16.50 -43.58 15.91
N LYS A 185 16.73 -43.96 17.17
CA LYS A 185 16.25 -43.20 18.32
C LYS A 185 17.06 -41.91 18.44
N THR A 186 16.36 -40.79 18.55
CA THR A 186 16.92 -39.53 19.03
C THR A 186 17.65 -39.81 20.36
N PRO A 187 18.91 -39.37 20.53
CA PRO A 187 19.65 -39.58 21.78
C PRO A 187 18.87 -39.00 22.95
N LYS A 188 18.82 -39.73 24.08
CA LYS A 188 18.29 -39.14 25.32
C LYS A 188 19.33 -38.17 25.89
N ALA A 189 18.89 -36.97 26.21
CA ALA A 189 19.69 -35.93 26.86
C ALA A 189 18.82 -35.20 27.89
N ALA A 190 19.44 -34.63 28.92
CA ALA A 190 18.71 -33.90 29.97
C ALA A 190 18.40 -32.45 29.55
N SER A 191 19.12 -31.93 28.56
CA SER A 191 18.97 -30.56 28.06
C SER A 191 19.23 -30.49 26.54
N PHE A 192 18.81 -29.40 25.91
CA PHE A 192 19.01 -29.16 24.49
C PHE A 192 20.50 -28.99 24.17
N SER A 193 21.25 -28.32 25.06
CA SER A 193 22.71 -28.21 24.99
C SER A 193 23.38 -29.58 24.86
N GLN A 194 23.09 -30.49 25.80
CA GLN A 194 23.69 -31.84 25.80
C GLN A 194 23.25 -32.67 24.59
N LEU A 195 22.01 -32.48 24.12
CA LEU A 195 21.49 -33.16 22.94
C LEU A 195 22.25 -32.76 21.69
N ALA A 196 22.48 -31.45 21.50
CA ALA A 196 23.21 -30.92 20.37
C ALA A 196 24.66 -31.41 20.35
N GLU A 197 25.37 -31.37 21.48
CA GLU A 197 26.76 -31.86 21.58
C GLU A 197 26.89 -33.34 21.22
N LYS A 198 25.99 -34.19 21.72
CA LYS A 198 25.97 -35.63 21.37
C LYS A 198 25.75 -35.85 19.87
N ILE A 199 24.78 -35.14 19.29
CA ILE A 199 24.45 -35.30 17.87
C ILE A 199 25.59 -34.82 16.97
N VAL A 200 26.27 -33.74 17.34
CA VAL A 200 27.46 -33.23 16.62
C VAL A 200 28.60 -34.25 16.71
N GLY A 201 28.89 -34.77 17.90
CA GLY A 201 29.95 -35.77 18.10
C GLY A 201 29.73 -37.10 17.36
N GLU A 202 28.49 -37.44 17.03
CA GLU A 202 28.12 -38.67 16.31
C GLU A 202 28.05 -38.52 14.77
N GLY A 203 28.40 -37.35 14.21
CA GLY A 203 28.71 -37.20 12.77
C GLY A 203 27.53 -37.20 11.80
N SER A 204 26.28 -37.02 12.26
CA SER A 204 25.11 -36.85 11.36
C SER A 204 24.19 -35.72 11.83
N PRO A 205 24.67 -34.46 11.77
CA PRO A 205 24.18 -33.39 12.63
C PRO A 205 22.80 -32.83 12.21
N GLU A 206 22.60 -32.44 10.95
CA GLU A 206 21.42 -31.66 10.53
C GLU A 206 20.10 -32.41 10.66
N LYS A 207 19.97 -33.54 9.96
CA LYS A 207 18.74 -34.32 9.96
C LYS A 207 18.38 -34.83 11.36
N ARG A 208 19.37 -35.30 12.13
CA ARG A 208 19.14 -35.82 13.48
C ARG A 208 18.73 -34.71 14.43
N LEU A 209 19.39 -33.56 14.42
CA LEU A 209 19.00 -32.46 15.30
C LEU A 209 17.61 -31.92 14.94
N ARG A 210 17.28 -31.82 13.65
CA ARG A 210 15.92 -31.40 13.25
C ARG A 210 14.84 -32.39 13.65
N THR A 211 15.12 -33.69 13.53
CA THR A 211 14.23 -34.76 14.05
C THR A 211 14.07 -34.62 15.56
N ALA A 212 15.17 -34.42 16.28
CA ALA A 212 15.16 -34.26 17.72
C ALA A 212 14.38 -33.02 18.20
N ILE A 213 14.54 -31.88 17.52
CA ILE A 213 13.76 -30.67 17.79
C ILE A 213 12.28 -30.92 17.51
N ALA A 214 11.95 -31.56 16.38
CA ALA A 214 10.57 -31.88 16.01
C ALA A 214 9.90 -32.83 17.01
N ASP A 215 10.63 -33.83 17.51
CA ASP A 215 10.19 -34.73 18.57
C ASP A 215 9.93 -33.96 19.88
N GLU A 216 10.87 -33.11 20.32
CA GLU A 216 10.75 -32.37 21.59
C GLU A 216 9.59 -31.34 21.57
N ILE A 217 9.33 -30.69 20.43
CA ILE A 217 8.19 -29.77 20.30
C ILE A 217 6.87 -30.48 20.00
N SER A 218 6.89 -31.80 19.76
CA SER A 218 5.68 -32.57 19.44
C SER A 218 4.70 -32.64 20.61
N ASP A 219 5.20 -32.57 21.85
CA ASP A 219 4.42 -32.57 23.09
C ASP A 219 3.69 -31.24 23.33
N CYS A 220 4.03 -30.19 22.57
CA CYS A 220 3.40 -28.88 22.71
C CYS A 220 2.02 -28.85 22.03
N THR A 221 1.00 -28.44 22.78
CA THR A 221 -0.40 -28.41 22.32
C THR A 221 -0.75 -27.25 21.37
N SER A 222 0.10 -26.23 21.28
CA SER A 222 -0.14 -25.05 20.45
C SER A 222 1.15 -24.51 19.82
N MET A 223 1.01 -23.81 18.69
CA MET A 223 2.14 -23.12 18.05
C MET A 223 2.84 -22.10 18.97
N THR A 224 2.09 -21.46 19.88
CA THR A 224 2.66 -20.53 20.86
C THR A 224 3.51 -21.23 21.91
N ALA A 225 3.06 -22.40 22.38
CA ALA A 225 3.85 -23.25 23.26
C ALA A 225 5.14 -23.72 22.57
N LYS A 226 5.05 -24.09 21.28
CA LYS A 226 6.22 -24.44 20.46
C LYS A 226 7.22 -23.29 20.33
N ALA A 227 6.75 -22.09 20.02
CA ALA A 227 7.61 -20.90 19.95
C ALA A 227 8.32 -20.63 21.29
N THR A 228 7.62 -20.82 22.41
CA THR A 228 8.21 -20.68 23.76
C THR A 228 9.28 -21.74 24.01
N LYS A 229 8.98 -23.01 23.72
CA LYS A 229 9.93 -24.12 23.87
C LYS A 229 11.17 -23.95 22.99
N LEU A 230 11.01 -23.44 21.77
CA LEU A 230 12.13 -23.12 20.87
C LEU A 230 12.98 -21.96 21.41
N LEU A 231 12.37 -20.94 22.02
CA LEU A 231 13.11 -19.89 22.72
C LEU A 231 13.88 -20.45 23.93
N ASP A 232 13.30 -21.41 24.66
CA ASP A 232 13.98 -22.07 25.79
C ASP A 232 15.20 -22.88 25.30
N MET A 233 15.07 -23.60 24.19
CA MET A 233 16.23 -24.24 23.53
C MET A 233 17.30 -23.24 23.11
N LEU A 234 16.89 -22.06 22.62
CA LEU A 234 17.81 -20.98 22.24
C LEU A 234 18.45 -20.27 23.45
N ASP A 235 17.95 -20.48 24.66
CA ASP A 235 18.57 -20.04 25.92
C ASP A 235 19.48 -21.12 26.52
N ASP A 236 19.27 -22.40 26.18
CA ASP A 236 20.06 -23.57 26.59
C ASP A 236 20.99 -24.07 25.46
N LEU A 237 21.82 -23.17 24.92
CA LEU A 237 22.77 -23.53 23.85
C LEU A 237 24.09 -24.12 24.41
N PRO A 238 24.72 -25.06 23.67
CA PRO A 238 26.03 -25.66 24.00
C PRO A 238 27.13 -24.67 24.38
N GLU A 239 28.06 -25.09 25.24
CA GLU A 239 29.29 -24.33 25.51
C GLU A 239 30.28 -24.40 24.35
N ASP A 240 30.34 -25.55 23.68
CA ASP A 240 31.16 -25.75 22.49
C ASP A 240 30.74 -24.79 21.35
N PRO A 241 31.68 -24.02 20.76
CA PRO A 241 31.35 -23.04 19.72
C PRO A 241 30.72 -23.63 18.45
N GLU A 242 31.18 -24.80 18.00
CA GLU A 242 30.67 -25.43 16.77
C GLU A 242 29.24 -25.94 16.99
N ALA A 243 29.02 -26.69 18.08
CA ALA A 243 27.72 -27.16 18.49
C ALA A 243 26.75 -26.00 18.79
N ARG A 244 27.22 -24.90 19.38
CA ARG A 244 26.42 -23.69 19.64
C ARG A 244 25.90 -23.07 18.35
N VAL A 245 26.77 -22.79 17.39
CA VAL A 245 26.39 -22.17 16.10
C VAL A 245 25.41 -23.09 15.36
N PHE A 246 25.72 -24.38 15.33
CA PHE A 246 24.89 -25.37 14.68
C PHE A 246 23.50 -25.50 15.32
N ALA A 247 23.42 -25.63 16.65
CA ALA A 247 22.18 -25.75 17.40
C ALA A 247 21.33 -24.48 17.29
N SER A 248 21.95 -23.31 17.44
CA SER A 248 21.28 -22.02 17.27
C SER A 248 20.68 -21.89 15.89
N ARG A 249 21.40 -22.28 14.83
CA ARG A 249 20.90 -22.21 13.45
C ARG A 249 19.67 -23.08 13.22
N GLN A 250 19.66 -24.30 13.77
CA GLN A 250 18.50 -25.20 13.58
C GLN A 250 17.29 -24.73 14.39
N ALA A 251 17.47 -24.35 15.66
CA ALA A 251 16.37 -23.86 16.49
C ALA A 251 15.80 -22.52 15.96
N ASP A 252 16.65 -21.62 15.47
CA ASP A 252 16.25 -20.38 14.79
C ASP A 252 15.40 -20.65 13.54
N ALA A 253 15.81 -21.61 12.69
CA ALA A 253 15.04 -21.97 11.50
C ALA A 253 13.64 -22.52 11.86
N PHE A 254 13.53 -23.33 12.91
CA PHE A 254 12.22 -23.79 13.41
C PHE A 254 11.40 -22.63 13.96
N LEU A 255 12.00 -21.73 14.73
CA LEU A 255 11.30 -20.59 15.32
C LEU A 255 10.76 -19.65 14.23
N ALA A 256 11.58 -19.31 13.24
CA ALA A 256 11.16 -18.53 12.08
C ALA A 256 9.93 -19.16 11.40
N GLU A 257 9.99 -20.47 11.16
CA GLU A 257 8.90 -21.17 10.48
C GLU A 257 7.63 -21.28 11.33
N VAL A 258 7.75 -21.41 12.66
CA VAL A 258 6.59 -21.35 13.57
C VAL A 258 5.99 -19.94 13.57
N LEU A 259 6.81 -18.88 13.61
CA LEU A 259 6.35 -17.49 13.59
C LEU A 259 5.75 -17.06 12.23
N SER A 260 5.96 -17.86 11.18
CA SER A 260 5.28 -17.70 9.87
C SER A 260 3.78 -18.04 9.89
N PHE A 261 3.24 -18.48 11.03
CA PHE A 261 1.80 -18.64 11.27
C PHE A 261 1.23 -17.54 12.17
N ASP A 262 0.07 -16.99 11.79
CA ASP A 262 -0.58 -15.87 12.51
C ASP A 262 -0.94 -16.20 13.96
N ARG A 263 -1.25 -17.47 14.26
CA ARG A 263 -1.56 -17.92 15.62
C ARG A 263 -0.33 -17.86 16.52
N ALA A 264 0.82 -18.29 16.02
CA ALA A 264 2.09 -18.24 16.76
C ALA A 264 2.49 -16.79 17.02
N LEU A 265 2.43 -15.96 15.97
CA LEU A 265 2.80 -14.56 16.04
C LEU A 265 1.93 -13.79 17.03
N ARG A 266 0.60 -14.00 17.01
CA ARG A 266 -0.31 -13.42 18.01
C ARG A 266 0.00 -13.91 19.42
N GLY A 267 0.28 -15.19 19.62
CA GLY A 267 0.69 -15.68 20.94
C GLY A 267 1.99 -15.05 21.44
N LEU A 268 2.93 -14.75 20.53
CA LEU A 268 4.19 -14.06 20.87
C LEU A 268 3.96 -12.59 21.19
N LEU A 269 3.13 -11.89 20.41
CA LEU A 269 2.85 -10.46 20.59
C LEU A 269 1.83 -10.19 21.70
N GLY A 270 1.08 -11.20 22.12
CA GLY A 270 -0.13 -11.05 22.93
C GLY A 270 -1.32 -10.56 22.10
N GLU A 271 -2.29 -9.93 22.74
CA GLU A 271 -3.45 -9.35 22.06
C GLU A 271 -3.20 -7.86 21.77
N PRO A 272 -2.84 -7.48 20.53
CA PRO A 272 -2.83 -6.07 20.12
C PRO A 272 -4.26 -5.55 19.97
N ARG A 273 -4.50 -4.28 20.30
CA ARG A 273 -5.82 -3.64 20.16
C ARG A 273 -6.24 -3.48 18.71
N ASP A 274 -5.27 -3.24 17.83
CA ASP A 274 -5.45 -3.00 16.41
C ASP A 274 -4.20 -3.39 15.63
N GLY A 275 -4.31 -3.44 14.30
CA GLY A 275 -3.18 -3.79 13.43
C GLY A 275 -2.01 -2.79 13.54
N GLY A 276 -2.29 -1.54 13.92
CA GLY A 276 -1.25 -0.55 14.17
C GLY A 276 -0.35 -0.92 15.35
N GLU A 277 -0.94 -1.34 16.46
CA GLU A 277 -0.21 -1.83 17.63
C GLU A 277 0.57 -3.11 17.32
N GLU A 278 0.01 -4.01 16.50
CA GLU A 278 0.71 -5.22 16.04
C GLU A 278 2.02 -4.87 15.31
N ILE A 279 1.97 -3.97 14.32
CA ILE A 279 3.16 -3.55 13.58
C ILE A 279 4.15 -2.83 14.49
N VAL A 280 3.68 -1.95 15.39
CA VAL A 280 4.55 -1.24 16.34
C VAL A 280 5.31 -2.23 17.23
N ARG A 281 4.64 -3.26 17.76
CA ARG A 281 5.31 -4.29 18.56
C ARG A 281 6.34 -5.06 17.73
N LEU A 282 5.99 -5.47 16.51
CA LEU A 282 6.93 -6.15 15.60
C LEU A 282 8.15 -5.28 15.26
N THR A 283 7.94 -4.00 14.94
CA THR A 283 9.02 -3.04 14.70
C THR A 283 9.90 -2.88 15.94
N THR A 284 9.31 -2.82 17.13
CA THR A 284 10.07 -2.71 18.39
C THR A 284 10.92 -3.94 18.68
N ILE A 285 10.37 -5.13 18.39
CA ILE A 285 11.12 -6.39 18.48
C ILE A 285 12.27 -6.38 17.48
N TYR A 286 12.01 -6.00 16.22
CA TYR A 286 12.99 -5.92 15.15
C TYR A 286 14.14 -4.95 15.48
N GLU A 287 13.83 -3.81 16.09
CA GLU A 287 14.79 -2.82 16.61
C GLU A 287 15.62 -3.33 17.80
N GLY A 288 15.24 -4.46 18.41
CA GLY A 288 15.90 -5.01 19.59
C GLY A 288 15.63 -4.23 20.89
N LYS A 289 14.53 -3.46 20.96
CA LYS A 289 14.19 -2.61 22.11
C LYS A 289 13.26 -3.32 23.09
N ALA A 290 13.79 -4.29 23.84
CA ALA A 290 13.02 -5.11 24.77
C ALA A 290 12.31 -4.33 25.90
N ASP A 291 12.89 -3.21 26.32
CA ASP A 291 12.41 -2.41 27.47
C ASP A 291 11.52 -1.22 27.05
N ALA A 292 11.18 -1.12 25.76
CA ALA A 292 10.32 -0.04 25.27
C ALA A 292 8.86 -0.21 25.74
N GLU A 293 8.17 0.92 25.96
CA GLU A 293 6.78 0.95 26.40
C GLU A 293 5.83 0.21 25.43
N ASP A 294 6.15 0.20 24.14
CA ASP A 294 5.45 -0.54 23.09
C ASP A 294 5.30 -2.04 23.41
N LEU A 295 6.25 -2.62 24.15
CA LEU A 295 6.25 -4.03 24.58
C LEU A 295 5.81 -4.23 26.04
N ALA A 296 5.43 -3.17 26.76
CA ALA A 296 5.06 -3.27 28.17
C ALA A 296 3.90 -4.24 28.43
N ARG A 297 2.93 -4.29 27.50
CA ARG A 297 1.78 -5.21 27.52
C ARG A 297 1.99 -6.51 26.75
N ALA A 298 3.15 -6.68 26.11
CA ALA A 298 3.48 -7.90 25.38
C ALA A 298 3.97 -9.00 26.34
N PRO A 299 3.75 -10.29 26.00
CA PRO A 299 4.33 -11.42 26.72
C PRO A 299 5.85 -11.36 26.79
N GLU A 300 6.44 -12.06 27.76
CA GLU A 300 7.90 -12.10 27.95
C GLU A 300 8.64 -12.68 26.73
N THR A 301 7.99 -13.54 25.96
CA THR A 301 8.53 -14.11 24.71
C THR A 301 8.89 -13.03 23.68
N ALA A 302 8.09 -11.95 23.56
CA ALA A 302 8.39 -10.81 22.69
C ALA A 302 9.66 -10.07 23.14
N ARG A 303 9.81 -9.83 24.45
CA ARG A 303 11.00 -9.15 25.02
C ARG A 303 12.25 -10.02 24.90
N ARG A 304 12.13 -11.33 25.12
CA ARG A 304 13.20 -12.31 24.87
C ARG A 304 13.68 -12.24 23.42
N LEU A 305 12.76 -12.23 22.46
CA LEU A 305 13.10 -12.12 21.04
C LEU A 305 13.82 -10.80 20.72
N ALA A 306 13.31 -9.67 21.23
CA ALA A 306 13.96 -8.38 21.07
C ALA A 306 15.40 -8.36 21.63
N ARG A 307 15.64 -8.95 22.81
CA ARG A 307 17.00 -9.07 23.38
C ARG A 307 17.92 -9.91 22.48
N LYS A 308 17.41 -11.01 21.91
CA LYS A 308 18.19 -11.86 20.98
C LYS A 308 18.53 -11.12 19.68
N PHE A 309 17.62 -10.32 19.12
CA PHE A 309 17.90 -9.49 17.94
C PHE A 309 18.90 -8.37 18.25
N LYS A 310 18.82 -7.73 19.42
CA LYS A 310 19.84 -6.77 19.88
C LYS A 310 21.23 -7.40 19.97
N ALA A 311 21.31 -8.67 20.34
CA ALA A 311 22.54 -9.46 20.36
C ALA A 311 22.98 -9.96 18.96
N LYS A 312 22.31 -9.54 17.88
CA LYS A 312 22.56 -9.96 16.48
C LYS A 312 22.45 -11.48 16.28
N GLY A 313 21.62 -12.14 17.10
CA GLY A 313 21.28 -13.55 16.91
C GLY A 313 20.01 -13.72 16.08
N LEU A 314 19.73 -14.97 15.71
CA LEU A 314 18.48 -15.41 15.07
C LEU A 314 18.18 -14.77 13.69
N PRO A 315 19.10 -14.85 12.71
CA PRO A 315 18.90 -14.24 11.40
C PRO A 315 17.65 -14.76 10.66
N ALA A 316 17.30 -16.05 10.79
CA ALA A 316 16.11 -16.59 10.13
C ALA A 316 14.83 -16.01 10.73
N THR A 317 14.76 -15.94 12.06
CA THR A 317 13.60 -15.36 12.77
C THR A 317 13.51 -13.85 12.52
N GLN A 318 14.64 -13.14 12.45
CA GLN A 318 14.68 -11.72 12.13
C GLN A 318 14.14 -11.44 10.72
N ALA A 319 14.55 -12.24 9.73
CA ALA A 319 14.03 -12.16 8.37
C ALA A 319 12.52 -12.42 8.29
N GLU A 320 12.01 -13.40 9.05
CA GLU A 320 10.56 -13.66 9.12
C GLU A 320 9.82 -12.46 9.72
N VAL A 321 10.30 -11.89 10.84
CA VAL A 321 9.67 -10.70 11.45
C VAL A 321 9.66 -9.51 10.48
N ALA A 322 10.74 -9.30 9.72
CA ALA A 322 10.80 -8.30 8.66
C ALA A 322 9.73 -8.55 7.58
N ALA A 323 9.62 -9.78 7.09
CA ALA A 323 8.60 -10.16 6.10
C ALA A 323 7.18 -9.94 6.64
N ARG A 324 6.94 -10.20 7.92
CA ARG A 324 5.65 -9.92 8.59
C ARG A 324 5.33 -8.43 8.68
N ILE A 325 6.31 -7.59 9.01
CA ILE A 325 6.15 -6.13 9.00
C ILE A 325 5.73 -5.65 7.61
N LEU A 326 6.45 -6.07 6.55
CA LEU A 326 6.13 -5.69 5.17
C LEU A 326 4.74 -6.18 4.75
N THR A 327 4.40 -7.42 5.09
CA THR A 327 3.07 -8.01 4.80
C THR A 327 1.96 -7.22 5.48
N ALA A 328 2.15 -6.86 6.76
CA ALA A 328 1.18 -6.09 7.53
C ALA A 328 1.02 -4.65 7.00
N LEU A 329 2.11 -4.01 6.55
CA LEU A 329 2.06 -2.68 5.93
C LEU A 329 1.28 -2.70 4.61
N ARG A 330 1.48 -3.74 3.79
CA ARG A 330 0.80 -3.94 2.50
C ARG A 330 -0.64 -4.43 2.64
N SER A 331 -0.98 -5.04 3.77
CA SER A 331 -2.31 -5.59 4.06
C SER A 331 -3.43 -4.58 3.77
N PRO A 332 -4.59 -5.00 3.22
CA PRO A 332 -5.75 -4.15 2.99
C PRO A 332 -6.51 -3.81 4.28
N LYS A 333 -6.07 -4.23 5.47
CA LYS A 333 -6.72 -3.85 6.74
C LYS A 333 -6.28 -2.45 7.19
N ARG A 334 -7.18 -1.72 7.85
CA ARG A 334 -6.87 -0.44 8.53
C ARG A 334 -5.98 -0.70 9.74
N LEU A 335 -4.97 0.14 9.96
CA LEU A 335 -4.09 0.01 11.14
C LEU A 335 -4.76 0.65 12.35
N LYS A 336 -5.47 1.77 12.15
CA LYS A 336 -6.30 2.40 13.17
C LYS A 336 -7.75 2.48 12.64
N PRO A 337 -8.58 1.46 12.94
CA PRO A 337 -9.97 1.42 12.50
C PRO A 337 -10.82 2.59 12.97
N ASN A 338 -10.47 3.20 14.11
CA ASN A 338 -11.27 4.23 14.76
C ASN A 338 -10.87 5.67 14.37
N SER A 339 -9.76 5.87 13.65
CA SER A 339 -9.23 7.20 13.34
C SER A 339 -8.23 7.18 12.18
N VAL A 340 -8.58 7.79 11.04
CA VAL A 340 -7.64 7.99 9.92
C VAL A 340 -6.46 8.87 10.33
N MET A 341 -6.70 9.90 11.14
CA MET A 341 -5.66 10.84 11.56
C MET A 341 -4.58 10.17 12.42
N ASP A 342 -4.98 9.24 13.29
CA ASP A 342 -4.02 8.47 14.08
C ASP A 342 -3.29 7.45 13.20
N GLU A 343 -3.95 6.92 12.17
CA GLU A 343 -3.30 6.06 11.17
C GLU A 343 -2.21 6.81 10.40
N ILE A 344 -2.48 8.05 9.99
CA ILE A 344 -1.53 8.92 9.28
C ILE A 344 -0.31 9.21 10.14
N LYS A 345 -0.51 9.61 11.41
CA LYS A 345 0.59 9.85 12.37
C LYS A 345 1.41 8.59 12.61
N LEU A 346 0.74 7.44 12.77
CA LEU A 346 1.40 6.15 12.94
C LEU A 346 2.25 5.80 11.72
N ALA A 347 1.75 5.99 10.50
CA ALA A 347 2.47 5.68 9.28
C ALA A 347 3.82 6.42 9.20
N ARG A 348 3.85 7.72 9.53
CA ARG A 348 5.10 8.49 9.59
C ARG A 348 6.05 8.02 10.68
N SER A 349 5.52 7.78 11.88
CA SER A 349 6.34 7.24 12.98
C SER A 349 6.97 5.89 12.61
N LEU A 350 6.22 5.02 11.94
CA LEU A 350 6.71 3.72 11.46
C LEU A 350 7.74 3.88 10.34
N ALA A 351 7.50 4.80 9.39
CA ALA A 351 8.43 5.05 8.29
C ALA A 351 9.80 5.49 8.82
N MET A 352 9.85 6.45 9.75
CA MET A 352 11.10 6.92 10.36
C MET A 352 11.84 5.79 11.09
N ARG A 353 11.10 5.00 11.88
CA ARG A 353 11.65 3.87 12.64
C ARG A 353 12.22 2.76 11.75
N LEU A 354 11.47 2.36 10.72
CA LEU A 354 11.85 1.28 9.82
C LEU A 354 12.97 1.67 8.87
N ILE A 355 13.02 2.94 8.41
CA ILE A 355 14.15 3.44 7.63
C ILE A 355 15.43 3.47 8.49
N ALA A 356 15.34 3.94 9.73
CA ALA A 356 16.46 3.94 10.66
C ALA A 356 16.96 2.52 11.02
N SER A 357 16.06 1.54 10.95
CA SER A 357 16.35 0.13 11.22
C SER A 357 16.53 -0.70 9.94
N SER A 358 16.71 -0.04 8.79
CA SER A 358 16.86 -0.73 7.50
C SER A 358 18.12 -1.60 7.49
N GLY A 359 18.04 -2.71 6.76
CA GLY A 359 19.09 -3.73 6.75
C GLY A 359 18.85 -4.77 5.66
N PRO A 360 19.61 -5.89 5.66
CA PRO A 360 19.49 -6.94 4.64
C PRO A 360 18.06 -7.48 4.49
N ASP A 361 17.33 -7.63 5.61
CA ASP A 361 15.97 -8.18 5.61
C ASP A 361 14.87 -7.13 5.40
N LEU A 362 15.17 -5.84 5.64
CA LEU A 362 14.28 -4.70 5.41
C LEU A 362 14.97 -3.73 4.46
N HIS A 363 14.99 -4.08 3.18
CA HIS A 363 15.58 -3.24 2.14
C HIS A 363 14.79 -1.92 1.99
N PRO A 364 15.46 -0.77 1.83
CA PRO A 364 14.81 0.53 1.64
C PRO A 364 13.75 0.53 0.54
N ASP A 365 14.02 -0.12 -0.59
CA ASP A 365 13.07 -0.18 -1.72
C ASP A 365 11.77 -0.91 -1.34
N SER A 366 11.86 -2.01 -0.60
CA SER A 366 10.69 -2.76 -0.15
C SER A 366 9.83 -1.97 0.84
N LEU A 367 10.47 -1.13 1.67
CA LEU A 367 9.79 -0.19 2.56
C LEU A 367 9.11 0.92 1.77
N VAL A 368 9.80 1.54 0.81
CA VAL A 368 9.21 2.58 -0.06
C VAL A 368 8.00 2.03 -0.80
N GLU A 369 8.09 0.82 -1.37
CA GLU A 369 6.96 0.15 -2.02
C GLU A 369 5.80 -0.08 -1.05
N ALA A 370 6.08 -0.62 0.15
CA ALA A 370 5.06 -0.89 1.16
C ALA A 370 4.35 0.39 1.63
N PHE A 371 5.10 1.47 1.89
CA PHE A 371 4.55 2.76 2.28
C PHE A 371 3.83 3.46 1.13
N THR A 372 4.25 3.27 -0.13
CA THR A 372 3.54 3.77 -1.30
C THR A 372 2.18 3.10 -1.44
N HIS A 373 2.12 1.77 -1.32
CA HIS A 373 0.86 1.03 -1.34
C HIS A 373 -0.05 1.45 -0.18
N ARG A 374 0.53 1.66 1.01
CA ARG A 374 -0.22 2.12 2.18
C ARG A 374 -0.78 3.54 2.01
N SER A 375 0.04 4.46 1.51
CA SER A 375 -0.33 5.85 1.24
C SER A 375 -1.47 5.94 0.23
N ALA A 376 -1.44 5.12 -0.82
CA ALA A 376 -2.53 5.07 -1.82
C ALA A 376 -3.89 4.72 -1.19
N ARG A 377 -3.90 3.87 -0.15
CA ARG A 377 -5.12 3.49 0.57
C ARG A 377 -5.66 4.57 1.48
N LEU A 378 -4.79 5.40 2.07
CA LEU A 378 -5.20 6.58 2.84
C LEU A 378 -5.83 7.67 1.95
N LEU A 379 -5.70 7.52 0.63
CA LEU A 379 -6.27 8.40 -0.38
C LEU A 379 -7.47 7.77 -1.10
N SER A 380 -8.12 6.74 -0.53
CA SER A 380 -9.42 6.29 -1.04
C SER A 380 -10.49 7.36 -0.74
N PRO A 381 -11.54 7.51 -1.57
CA PRO A 381 -12.61 8.47 -1.32
C PRO A 381 -13.20 8.36 0.10
N ASP A 382 -13.51 7.14 0.53
CA ASP A 382 -14.04 6.88 1.88
C ASP A 382 -13.09 7.32 3.00
N ALA A 383 -11.77 7.12 2.83
CA ALA A 383 -10.78 7.50 3.81
C ALA A 383 -10.59 9.03 3.88
N ILE A 384 -10.68 9.71 2.72
CA ILE A 384 -10.67 11.17 2.65
C ILE A 384 -11.92 11.73 3.34
N ASP A 385 -13.11 11.20 3.04
CA ASP A 385 -14.35 11.65 3.66
C ASP A 385 -14.33 11.43 5.18
N GLU A 386 -13.80 10.30 5.66
CA GLU A 386 -13.60 10.03 7.08
C GLU A 386 -12.59 11.00 7.72
N ALA A 387 -11.47 11.32 7.04
CA ALA A 387 -10.48 12.29 7.53
C ALA A 387 -11.03 13.73 7.60
N LEU A 388 -11.92 14.08 6.67
CA LEU A 388 -12.58 15.38 6.62
C LEU A 388 -13.82 15.46 7.52
N LYS A 389 -14.31 14.33 8.03
CA LYS A 389 -15.46 14.27 8.93
C LYS A 389 -15.24 15.16 10.16
N ASN A 390 -16.29 15.84 10.60
CA ASN A 390 -16.26 16.79 11.72
C ASN A 390 -15.32 17.99 11.51
N SER A 391 -15.00 18.36 10.27
CA SER A 391 -14.38 19.66 9.99
C SER A 391 -15.43 20.76 10.16
N ALA A 392 -15.06 21.84 10.85
CA ALA A 392 -15.96 22.96 11.13
C ALA A 392 -16.03 23.95 9.97
N SER A 393 -15.08 23.89 9.03
CA SER A 393 -15.01 24.81 7.90
C SER A 393 -14.24 24.24 6.70
N PRO A 394 -14.49 24.74 5.47
CA PRO A 394 -13.68 24.41 4.29
C PRO A 394 -12.18 24.72 4.46
N HIS A 395 -11.84 25.73 5.27
CA HIS A 395 -10.44 26.02 5.61
C HIS A 395 -9.79 24.89 6.39
N GLU A 396 -10.51 24.34 7.38
CA GLU A 396 -10.04 23.19 8.16
C GLU A 396 -9.93 21.93 7.29
N GLU A 397 -10.86 21.71 6.35
CA GLU A 397 -10.76 20.61 5.39
C GLU A 397 -9.45 20.67 4.60
N ILE A 398 -9.14 21.83 4.00
CA ILE A 398 -7.91 22.02 3.22
C ILE A 398 -6.67 21.86 4.12
N MET A 399 -6.70 22.41 5.34
CA MET A 399 -5.61 22.27 6.31
C MET A 399 -5.34 20.80 6.66
N ARG A 400 -6.40 19.99 6.85
CA ARG A 400 -6.29 18.55 7.14
C ARG A 400 -5.73 17.80 5.94
N LEU A 401 -6.18 18.08 4.71
CA LEU A 401 -5.61 17.48 3.50
C LEU A 401 -4.11 17.79 3.38
N LEU A 402 -3.69 19.04 3.58
CA LEU A 402 -2.27 19.40 3.56
C LEU A 402 -1.49 18.75 4.71
N ALA A 403 -2.12 18.46 5.85
CA ALA A 403 -1.48 17.70 6.93
C ALA A 403 -1.24 16.22 6.60
N MET A 404 -1.97 15.66 5.63
CA MET A 404 -1.70 14.32 5.14
C MET A 404 -0.41 14.24 4.35
N GLU A 405 -0.03 15.32 3.66
CA GLU A 405 1.13 15.39 2.76
C GLU A 405 2.44 14.88 3.38
N ASP A 406 2.75 15.32 4.61
CA ASP A 406 3.95 14.93 5.37
C ASP A 406 4.14 13.41 5.54
N ASN A 407 3.05 12.65 5.41
CA ASN A 407 3.00 11.24 5.74
C ASN A 407 2.76 10.37 4.48
N LEU A 408 2.66 10.98 3.30
CA LEU A 408 2.45 10.28 2.04
C LEU A 408 3.76 9.99 1.34
N VAL A 409 3.92 8.73 0.96
CA VAL A 409 5.05 8.24 0.17
C VAL A 409 4.58 7.95 -1.25
N GLY A 410 5.39 8.33 -2.23
CA GLY A 410 5.14 8.13 -3.67
C GLY A 410 4.58 9.37 -4.37
N GLU A 411 5.12 9.65 -5.55
CA GLU A 411 4.78 10.84 -6.34
C GLU A 411 3.31 10.84 -6.78
N MET A 412 2.81 9.73 -7.33
CA MET A 412 1.41 9.59 -7.74
C MET A 412 0.41 9.82 -6.59
N ASN A 413 0.77 9.41 -5.37
CA ASN A 413 -0.07 9.63 -4.19
C ASN A 413 -0.14 11.12 -3.85
N LYS A 414 0.98 11.84 -3.97
CA LYS A 414 1.04 13.29 -3.78
C LYS A 414 0.24 14.05 -4.84
N GLN A 415 0.35 13.65 -6.11
CA GLN A 415 -0.47 14.19 -7.21
C GLN A 415 -1.97 14.02 -6.91
N LYS A 416 -2.36 12.83 -6.44
CA LYS A 416 -3.75 12.53 -6.07
C LYS A 416 -4.23 13.39 -4.88
N LEU A 417 -3.40 13.56 -3.85
CA LEU A 417 -3.74 14.47 -2.74
C LEU A 417 -3.89 15.91 -3.20
N ALA A 418 -2.97 16.41 -4.05
CA ALA A 418 -3.05 17.75 -4.62
C ALA A 418 -4.36 17.95 -5.41
N SER A 419 -4.79 16.93 -6.18
CA SER A 419 -6.09 16.94 -6.86
C SER A 419 -7.28 17.09 -5.90
N TYR A 420 -7.26 16.41 -4.74
CA TYR A 420 -8.30 16.61 -3.71
C TYR A 420 -8.29 18.03 -3.15
N VAL A 421 -7.11 18.61 -2.91
CA VAL A 421 -6.98 20.00 -2.44
C VAL A 421 -7.53 20.97 -3.48
N ARG A 422 -7.14 20.85 -4.76
CA ARG A 422 -7.67 21.66 -5.87
C ARG A 422 -9.18 21.56 -5.98
N THR A 423 -9.73 20.35 -5.86
CA THR A 423 -11.19 20.12 -5.91
C THR A 423 -11.92 20.85 -4.78
N LYS A 424 -11.35 20.85 -3.56
CA LYS A 424 -11.93 21.58 -2.41
C LYS A 424 -11.78 23.09 -2.54
N LEU A 425 -10.67 23.58 -3.08
CA LEU A 425 -10.47 25.00 -3.34
C LEU A 425 -11.47 25.56 -4.36
N ARG A 426 -11.76 24.79 -5.42
CA ARG A 426 -12.71 25.16 -6.48
C ARG A 426 -14.17 24.93 -6.10
N ALA A 427 -14.46 24.40 -4.91
CA ALA A 427 -15.82 24.12 -4.47
C ALA A 427 -16.55 25.42 -4.07
N ASN A 428 -17.84 25.51 -4.40
CA ASN A 428 -18.70 26.66 -4.04
C ASN A 428 -18.78 26.90 -2.52
N SER A 429 -18.64 25.84 -1.71
CA SER A 429 -18.60 25.94 -0.26
C SER A 429 -17.37 26.70 0.24
N ALA A 430 -16.20 26.46 -0.36
CA ALA A 430 -14.98 27.20 -0.06
C ALA A 430 -15.12 28.66 -0.49
N GLU A 431 -15.59 28.93 -1.70
CA GLU A 431 -15.81 30.29 -2.20
C GLU A 431 -16.73 31.10 -1.28
N SER A 432 -17.87 30.50 -0.90
CA SER A 432 -18.83 31.18 -0.01
C SER A 432 -18.26 31.42 1.39
N TRP A 433 -17.48 30.48 1.93
CA TRP A 433 -16.87 30.62 3.26
C TRP A 433 -15.76 31.67 3.27
N TYR A 434 -14.85 31.68 2.29
CA TYR A 434 -13.79 32.68 2.25
C TYR A 434 -14.33 34.08 1.91
N SER A 435 -15.43 34.18 1.14
CA SER A 435 -16.05 35.48 0.82
C SER A 435 -16.89 36.03 1.97
N ARG A 436 -17.80 35.21 2.53
CA ARG A 436 -18.85 35.64 3.47
C ARG A 436 -18.85 34.93 4.82
N GLY A 437 -17.84 34.10 5.10
CA GLY A 437 -17.75 33.35 6.35
C GLY A 437 -17.49 34.22 7.58
N PRO A 438 -17.23 33.59 8.73
CA PRO A 438 -16.93 34.31 9.98
C PRO A 438 -15.57 35.04 9.91
N GLY A 439 -15.42 36.08 10.73
CA GLY A 439 -14.19 36.89 10.84
C GLY A 439 -14.09 38.06 9.85
N GLN A 440 -12.96 38.76 9.84
CA GLN A 440 -12.72 39.83 8.88
C GLN A 440 -12.24 39.27 7.54
N PRO A 441 -12.60 39.89 6.39
CA PRO A 441 -12.15 39.43 5.09
C PRO A 441 -10.62 39.32 4.92
N LEU A 442 -9.86 40.26 5.48
CA LEU A 442 -8.39 40.22 5.47
C LEU A 442 -7.82 39.04 6.29
N GLU A 443 -8.46 38.66 7.39
CA GLU A 443 -8.07 37.48 8.18
C GLU A 443 -8.29 36.19 7.38
N ARG A 444 -9.40 36.12 6.63
CA ARG A 444 -9.69 34.97 5.75
C ARG A 444 -8.70 34.86 4.60
N LEU A 445 -8.33 35.99 3.98
CA LEU A 445 -7.28 36.03 2.95
C LEU A 445 -5.92 35.62 3.52
N SER A 446 -5.53 36.13 4.69
CA SER A 446 -4.28 35.72 5.34
C SER A 446 -4.24 34.22 5.62
N LYS A 447 -5.36 33.64 6.10
CA LYS A 447 -5.50 32.18 6.27
C LYS A 447 -5.31 31.41 4.96
N LEU A 448 -5.84 31.94 3.86
CA LEU A 448 -5.68 31.34 2.53
C LEU A 448 -4.22 31.39 2.06
N SER A 449 -3.57 32.55 2.21
CA SER A 449 -2.15 32.73 1.87
C SER A 449 -1.21 31.85 2.68
N GLN A 450 -1.50 31.64 3.97
CA GLN A 450 -0.74 30.72 4.81
C GLN A 450 -0.80 29.28 4.29
N LEU A 451 -1.97 28.84 3.81
CA LEU A 451 -2.12 27.51 3.22
C LEU A 451 -1.38 27.41 1.88
N GLN A 452 -1.44 28.45 1.03
CA GLN A 452 -0.69 28.50 -0.23
C GLN A 452 0.83 28.45 0.01
N ALA A 453 1.33 29.26 0.95
CA ALA A 453 2.75 29.26 1.33
C ALA A 453 3.20 27.87 1.82
N ARG A 454 2.34 27.20 2.62
CA ARG A 454 2.59 25.82 3.05
C ARG A 454 2.64 24.84 1.88
N THR A 455 1.73 24.96 0.90
CA THR A 455 1.73 24.11 -0.31
C THR A 455 3.01 24.28 -1.12
N LEU A 456 3.49 25.52 -1.27
CA LEU A 456 4.74 25.82 -1.99
C LEU A 456 5.98 25.27 -1.26
N ALA A 457 6.01 25.41 0.07
CA ALA A 457 7.04 24.83 0.93
C ALA A 457 6.95 23.30 1.08
N GLY A 458 5.84 22.71 0.65
CA GLY A 458 5.56 21.27 0.76
C GLY A 458 6.43 20.40 -0.12
N THR A 459 6.04 19.13 -0.21
CA THR A 459 6.72 18.06 -0.94
C THR A 459 5.95 17.55 -2.16
N PHE A 460 4.86 18.22 -2.57
CA PHE A 460 4.17 17.99 -3.84
C PHE A 460 5.12 18.13 -5.05
N PRO A 461 4.84 17.44 -6.16
CA PRO A 461 5.56 17.67 -7.42
C PRO A 461 5.45 19.12 -7.89
N GLN A 462 6.47 19.62 -8.59
CA GLN A 462 6.54 21.04 -8.97
C GLN A 462 5.33 21.50 -9.79
N ALA A 463 4.87 20.69 -10.75
CA ALA A 463 3.67 20.99 -11.54
C ALA A 463 2.42 21.14 -10.67
N ASP A 464 2.19 20.22 -9.72
CA ASP A 464 1.05 20.29 -8.80
C ASP A 464 1.17 21.42 -7.79
N LYS A 465 2.38 21.79 -7.35
CA LYS A 465 2.59 22.98 -6.52
C LYS A 465 2.11 24.23 -7.24
N THR A 466 2.54 24.41 -8.50
CA THR A 466 2.16 25.57 -9.32
C THR A 466 0.65 25.60 -9.56
N GLU A 467 0.04 24.50 -10.01
CA GLU A 467 -1.40 24.46 -10.27
C GLU A 467 -2.25 24.62 -9.00
N THR A 468 -1.82 24.03 -7.87
CA THR A 468 -2.53 24.21 -6.60
C THR A 468 -2.37 25.65 -6.08
N ALA A 469 -1.19 26.25 -6.22
CA ALA A 469 -0.95 27.64 -5.86
C ALA A 469 -1.80 28.61 -6.70
N GLN A 470 -1.99 28.32 -8.00
CA GLN A 470 -2.92 29.06 -8.85
C GLN A 470 -4.36 28.92 -8.37
N ALA A 471 -4.81 27.72 -7.98
CA ALA A 471 -6.15 27.53 -7.44
C ALA A 471 -6.39 28.33 -6.13
N PHE A 472 -5.36 28.48 -5.28
CA PHE A 472 -5.40 29.38 -4.13
C PHE A 472 -5.55 30.85 -4.55
N ASP A 473 -4.78 31.29 -5.55
CA ASP A 473 -4.82 32.65 -6.08
C ASP A 473 -6.17 33.00 -6.75
N GLU A 474 -6.73 32.09 -7.55
CA GLU A 474 -8.06 32.21 -8.15
C GLU A 474 -9.16 32.40 -7.09
N LEU A 475 -9.10 31.60 -6.01
CA LEU A 475 -10.03 31.76 -4.89
C LEU A 475 -9.82 33.10 -4.17
N GLY A 476 -8.56 33.52 -4.00
CA GLY A 476 -8.21 34.83 -3.45
C GLY A 476 -8.79 35.98 -4.26
N LEU A 477 -8.67 35.94 -5.59
CA LEU A 477 -9.21 36.97 -6.49
C LEU A 477 -10.73 37.10 -6.35
N LYS A 478 -11.45 35.97 -6.36
CA LYS A 478 -12.91 35.98 -6.15
C LYS A 478 -13.31 36.58 -4.80
N VAL A 479 -12.52 36.34 -3.75
CA VAL A 479 -12.74 36.95 -2.43
C VAL A 479 -12.48 38.45 -2.50
N LEU A 480 -11.41 38.90 -3.16
CA LEU A 480 -11.11 40.33 -3.34
C LEU A 480 -12.22 41.06 -4.13
N GLU A 481 -12.72 40.45 -5.20
CA GLU A 481 -13.80 40.99 -6.04
C GLU A 481 -15.11 41.08 -5.26
N SER A 482 -15.50 40.02 -4.55
CA SER A 482 -16.76 39.99 -3.79
C SER A 482 -16.76 40.93 -2.58
N THR A 483 -15.59 41.09 -1.93
CA THR A 483 -15.46 41.93 -0.73
C THR A 483 -15.08 43.37 -1.07
N LYS A 484 -14.58 43.66 -2.28
CA LYS A 484 -14.12 44.98 -2.72
C LYS A 484 -13.13 45.64 -1.78
N ILE A 485 -12.33 44.87 -1.02
CA ILE A 485 -11.44 45.42 0.02
C ILE A 485 -10.39 46.33 -0.60
N VAL A 486 -9.77 45.89 -1.69
CA VAL A 486 -8.72 46.65 -2.38
C VAL A 486 -9.28 47.95 -2.95
N GLU A 487 -10.50 47.93 -3.49
CA GLU A 487 -11.20 49.13 -3.93
C GLU A 487 -11.54 50.07 -2.76
N ARG A 488 -11.99 49.54 -1.62
CA ARG A 488 -12.27 50.34 -0.42
C ARG A 488 -11.02 51.01 0.15
N ILE A 489 -9.87 50.33 0.11
CA ILE A 489 -8.58 50.91 0.55
C ILE A 489 -8.16 52.00 -0.45
N ALA A 490 -8.25 51.72 -1.75
CA ALA A 490 -7.89 52.67 -2.80
C ALA A 490 -8.78 53.92 -2.83
N SER A 491 -10.07 53.78 -2.51
CA SER A 491 -11.05 54.88 -2.46
C SER A 491 -11.26 55.48 -1.07
N SER A 492 -10.50 55.03 -0.06
CA SER A 492 -10.59 55.57 1.29
C SER A 492 -10.20 57.05 1.33
N GLY A 493 -10.78 57.82 2.26
CA GLY A 493 -10.44 59.24 2.46
C GLY A 493 -9.04 59.49 3.05
N GLN A 494 -8.18 58.47 3.09
CA GLN A 494 -6.81 58.60 3.57
C GLN A 494 -5.90 59.27 2.51
N PRO A 495 -4.79 59.91 2.93
CA PRO A 495 -3.79 60.43 2.00
C PRO A 495 -3.31 59.37 0.99
N ALA A 496 -3.00 59.79 -0.24
CA ALA A 496 -2.60 58.90 -1.33
C ALA A 496 -1.41 58.01 -0.96
N LEU A 497 -0.36 58.54 -0.32
CA LEU A 497 0.79 57.73 0.10
C LEU A 497 0.44 56.77 1.23
N ALA A 498 -0.49 57.12 2.12
CA ALA A 498 -0.97 56.21 3.16
C ALA A 498 -1.77 55.03 2.56
N ARG A 499 -2.57 55.29 1.51
CA ARG A 499 -3.27 54.25 0.74
C ARG A 499 -2.30 53.32 0.01
N VAL A 500 -1.24 53.87 -0.59
CA VAL A 500 -0.15 53.09 -1.22
C VAL A 500 0.54 52.21 -0.20
N SER A 501 0.96 52.76 0.94
CA SER A 501 1.59 51.99 2.02
C SER A 501 0.66 50.91 2.57
N ALA A 502 -0.66 51.16 2.68
CA ALA A 502 -1.61 50.16 3.14
C ALA A 502 -1.72 48.97 2.16
N LEU A 503 -1.81 49.21 0.85
CA LEU A 503 -1.86 48.15 -0.16
C LEU A 503 -0.56 47.34 -0.20
N LEU A 504 0.60 48.01 -0.11
CA LEU A 504 1.90 47.34 -0.06
C LEU A 504 2.12 46.58 1.26
N LYS A 505 1.58 47.06 2.38
CA LYS A 505 1.64 46.31 3.66
C LYS A 505 0.86 44.99 3.59
N LEU A 506 -0.28 44.94 2.89
CA LEU A 506 -1.03 43.70 2.70
C LEU A 506 -0.21 42.66 1.92
N ALA A 507 0.50 43.11 0.88
CA ALA A 507 1.42 42.29 0.11
C ALA A 507 2.62 41.82 0.96
N ALA A 508 3.32 42.74 1.61
CA ALA A 508 4.52 42.45 2.40
C ALA A 508 4.27 41.55 3.63
N GLN A 509 3.05 41.56 4.18
CA GLN A 509 2.65 40.73 5.33
C GLN A 509 2.08 39.36 4.93
N ASN A 510 2.17 38.96 3.65
CA ASN A 510 1.59 37.71 3.14
C ASN A 510 0.07 37.59 3.43
N VAL A 511 -0.65 38.71 3.43
CA VAL A 511 -2.11 38.70 3.60
C VAL A 511 -2.80 38.29 2.31
N LEU A 512 -2.17 38.55 1.16
CA LEU A 512 -2.67 38.20 -0.16
C LEU A 512 -1.97 36.94 -0.69
N PRO A 513 -2.69 36.07 -1.41
CA PRO A 513 -2.04 34.95 -2.10
C PRO A 513 -1.01 35.45 -3.11
N GLN A 514 0.07 34.69 -3.28
CA GLN A 514 1.06 34.90 -4.33
C GLN A 514 0.41 34.65 -5.69
N GLY A 515 0.81 35.44 -6.70
CA GLY A 515 0.23 35.42 -8.04
C GLY A 515 -0.53 36.71 -8.36
N ARG A 516 -1.68 36.57 -9.00
CA ARG A 516 -2.49 37.68 -9.53
C ARG A 516 -3.07 38.56 -8.42
N CYS A 517 -3.39 38.02 -7.25
CA CYS A 517 -3.83 38.82 -6.10
C CYS A 517 -2.78 39.85 -5.68
N LEU A 518 -1.52 39.40 -5.58
CA LEU A 518 -0.38 40.25 -5.24
C LEU A 518 -0.11 41.29 -6.35
N GLN A 519 -0.15 40.84 -7.61
CA GLN A 519 0.05 41.70 -8.78
C GLN A 519 -1.04 42.79 -8.88
N ASP A 520 -2.32 42.48 -8.61
CA ASP A 520 -3.40 43.47 -8.63
C ASP A 520 -3.22 44.54 -7.53
N ALA A 521 -2.85 44.12 -6.32
CA ALA A 521 -2.56 45.05 -5.22
C ALA A 521 -1.35 45.95 -5.53
N HIS A 522 -0.27 45.38 -6.08
CA HIS A 522 0.90 46.14 -6.49
C HIS A 522 0.58 47.11 -7.64
N ALA A 523 -0.09 46.66 -8.69
CA ALA A 523 -0.46 47.49 -9.84
C ALA A 523 -1.32 48.68 -9.42
N ARG A 524 -2.27 48.48 -8.49
CA ARG A 524 -3.11 49.56 -7.95
C ARG A 524 -2.33 50.51 -7.06
N ALA A 525 -1.40 50.01 -6.23
CA ALA A 525 -0.51 50.84 -5.43
C ALA A 525 0.37 51.73 -6.33
N MET A 526 0.96 51.17 -7.40
CA MET A 526 1.78 51.93 -8.35
C MET A 526 0.97 52.95 -9.14
N ARG A 527 -0.27 52.61 -9.52
CA ARG A 527 -1.18 53.56 -10.20
C ARG A 527 -1.55 54.74 -9.28
N LEU A 528 -1.78 54.49 -7.98
CA LEU A 528 -2.03 55.54 -6.99
C LEU A 528 -0.80 56.41 -6.74
N LEU A 529 0.39 55.81 -6.66
CA LEU A 529 1.65 56.56 -6.52
C LEU A 529 1.91 57.46 -7.75
N ALA A 530 1.61 56.98 -8.95
CA ALA A 530 1.77 57.72 -10.19
C ALA A 530 0.71 58.81 -10.42
N SER A 531 -0.37 58.83 -9.63
CA SER A 531 -1.48 59.79 -9.76
C SER A 531 -1.05 61.22 -9.38
N PRO A 532 -1.79 62.25 -9.85
CA PRO A 532 -1.52 63.64 -9.47
C PRO A 532 -1.54 63.87 -7.95
N GLU A 533 -2.47 63.21 -7.24
CA GLU A 533 -2.58 63.23 -5.78
C GLU A 533 -1.34 62.64 -5.11
N GLY A 534 -0.87 61.48 -5.60
CA GLY A 534 0.32 60.80 -5.08
C GLY A 534 1.60 61.63 -5.27
N ARG A 535 1.76 62.28 -6.43
CA ARG A 535 2.92 63.14 -6.71
C ARG A 535 2.92 64.42 -5.89
N GLN A 536 1.75 65.01 -5.65
CA GLN A 536 1.63 66.21 -4.81
C GLN A 536 1.96 65.92 -3.34
N GLU A 537 1.50 64.78 -2.80
CA GLU A 537 1.82 64.38 -1.44
C GLU A 537 3.30 63.97 -1.28
N ALA A 538 3.88 63.34 -2.30
CA ALA A 538 5.31 63.02 -2.36
C ALA A 538 6.21 64.27 -2.34
N ALA A 539 5.73 65.39 -2.89
CA ALA A 539 6.42 66.68 -2.87
C ALA A 539 6.21 67.47 -1.57
N GLY A 540 5.36 66.98 -0.66
CA GLY A 540 5.09 67.60 0.65
C GLY A 540 6.17 67.31 1.70
N PRO A 541 6.12 68.00 2.87
CA PRO A 541 7.15 67.92 3.90
C PRO A 541 7.35 66.52 4.51
N ASP A 542 6.32 65.68 4.54
CA ASP A 542 6.38 64.29 5.04
C ASP A 542 6.58 63.24 3.92
N GLY A 543 6.68 63.67 2.66
CA GLY A 543 6.73 62.79 1.49
C GLY A 543 7.98 61.91 1.45
N ALA A 544 9.16 62.47 1.79
CA ALA A 544 10.42 61.74 1.77
C ALA A 544 10.45 60.54 2.75
N ALA A 545 9.90 60.71 3.95
CA ALA A 545 9.83 59.64 4.95
C ALA A 545 8.87 58.51 4.51
N ARG A 546 7.70 58.87 3.96
CA ARG A 546 6.71 57.90 3.47
C ARG A 546 7.19 57.15 2.22
N LEU A 547 7.89 57.84 1.31
CA LEU A 547 8.52 57.21 0.15
C LEU A 547 9.63 56.23 0.57
N GLY A 548 10.40 56.55 1.62
CA GLY A 548 11.37 55.62 2.20
C GLY A 548 10.73 54.34 2.76
N GLU A 549 9.56 54.46 3.40
CA GLU A 549 8.78 53.30 3.86
C GLU A 549 8.24 52.47 2.69
N ILE A 550 7.69 53.13 1.66
CA ILE A 550 7.20 52.49 0.43
C ILE A 550 8.33 51.74 -0.29
N GLN A 551 9.51 52.34 -0.41
CA GLN A 551 10.67 51.72 -1.04
C GLN A 551 11.11 50.46 -0.29
N ARG A 552 11.11 50.48 1.05
CA ARG A 552 11.39 49.27 1.86
C ARG A 552 10.37 48.16 1.62
N LEU A 553 9.09 48.51 1.54
CA LEU A 553 8.03 47.54 1.26
C LEU A 553 8.15 46.96 -0.16
N LEU A 554 8.49 47.77 -1.16
CA LEU A 554 8.72 47.30 -2.54
C LEU A 554 9.91 46.33 -2.61
N VAL A 555 11.01 46.63 -1.93
CA VAL A 555 12.17 45.71 -1.84
C VAL A 555 11.78 44.39 -1.17
N GLN A 556 10.90 44.43 -0.15
CA GLN A 556 10.44 43.23 0.54
C GLN A 556 9.54 42.34 -0.33
N ILE A 557 8.76 42.92 -1.25
CA ILE A 557 7.79 42.19 -2.10
C ILE A 557 8.43 41.75 -3.44
N ALA A 558 9.52 42.39 -3.87
CA ALA A 558 10.19 42.13 -5.15
C ALA A 558 10.45 40.63 -5.45
N PRO A 559 10.96 39.80 -4.52
CA PRO A 559 11.19 38.37 -4.79
C PRO A 559 9.89 37.62 -5.13
N GLN A 560 8.80 37.96 -4.45
CA GLN A 560 7.48 37.34 -4.64
C GLN A 560 6.84 37.78 -5.97
N MET A 561 7.21 38.97 -6.46
CA MET A 561 6.79 39.46 -7.77
C MET A 561 7.55 38.80 -8.92
N GLU A 562 8.86 38.64 -8.78
CA GLU A 562 9.68 37.94 -9.78
C GLU A 562 9.24 36.46 -9.93
N GLU A 563 8.94 35.79 -8.81
CA GLU A 563 8.38 34.44 -8.82
C GLU A 563 6.98 34.38 -9.47
N ALA A 564 6.11 35.36 -9.20
CA ALA A 564 4.79 35.46 -9.81
C ALA A 564 4.84 35.77 -11.32
N GLU A 565 5.82 36.56 -11.76
CA GLU A 565 6.04 36.88 -13.17
C GLU A 565 6.66 35.71 -13.94
N ALA A 566 7.62 34.99 -13.35
CA ALA A 566 8.19 33.77 -13.93
C ALA A 566 7.14 32.67 -14.11
N ALA A 567 6.29 32.45 -13.11
CA ALA A 567 5.18 31.49 -13.19
C ALA A 567 4.15 31.88 -14.27
N ALA A 568 3.92 33.18 -14.51
CA ALA A 568 3.02 33.65 -15.56
C ALA A 568 3.61 33.44 -16.99
N GLN A 569 4.94 33.50 -17.14
CA GLN A 569 5.63 33.29 -18.43
C GLN A 569 5.71 31.82 -18.84
N GLU A 570 5.85 30.88 -17.91
CA GLU A 570 5.84 29.43 -18.21
C GLU A 570 4.48 28.97 -18.78
N ILE A 571 3.36 29.49 -18.25
CA ILE A 571 2.00 29.17 -18.71
C ILE A 571 1.74 29.71 -20.12
N GLY A 572 2.22 30.93 -20.41
CA GLY A 572 2.10 31.54 -21.74
C GLY A 572 2.81 30.74 -22.83
N ASN A 573 3.89 30.03 -22.48
CA ASN A 573 4.61 29.14 -23.39
C ASN A 573 3.93 27.77 -23.56
N GLU A 574 3.30 27.21 -22.51
CA GLU A 574 2.54 25.96 -22.63
C GLU A 574 1.27 26.12 -23.48
N ASP A 575 0.49 27.19 -23.28
CA ASP A 575 -0.71 27.49 -24.11
C ASP A 575 -0.35 27.81 -25.57
N ALA A 576 0.79 28.46 -25.82
CA ALA A 576 1.31 28.68 -27.18
C ALA A 576 1.75 27.38 -27.87
N SER A 577 2.27 26.40 -27.11
CA SER A 577 2.64 25.08 -27.63
C SER A 577 1.43 24.20 -27.96
N ALA A 578 0.34 24.30 -27.20
CA ALA A 578 -0.90 23.58 -27.46
C ALA A 578 -1.68 24.15 -28.65
N GLY A 579 -1.58 25.46 -28.91
CA GLY A 579 -2.22 26.13 -30.05
C GLY A 579 -1.55 25.89 -31.42
N ALA A 580 -0.29 25.43 -31.46
CA ALA A 580 0.45 25.23 -32.70
C ALA A 580 0.23 23.87 -33.39
N SER A 581 -0.47 22.92 -32.74
CA SER A 581 -0.66 21.56 -33.26
C SER A 581 -1.93 21.33 -34.12
N GLN A 582 -2.66 22.39 -34.49
CA GLN A 582 -3.82 22.27 -35.39
C GLN A 582 -3.68 23.18 -36.62
N VAL A 583 -2.88 22.73 -37.60
CA VAL A 583 -2.99 23.18 -38.99
C VAL A 583 -3.29 21.95 -39.86
N PRO A 584 -4.43 21.89 -40.57
CA PRO A 584 -4.74 20.77 -41.44
C PRO A 584 -3.98 20.93 -42.76
N VAL A 585 -3.09 20.00 -43.07
CA VAL A 585 -2.45 19.90 -44.39
C VAL A 585 -3.49 19.36 -45.38
N THR A 586 -4.12 20.26 -46.12
CA THR A 586 -4.83 19.92 -47.35
C THR A 586 -3.81 19.69 -48.46
N GLY A 587 -3.53 18.42 -48.77
CA GLY A 587 -2.73 18.01 -49.93
C GLY A 587 -3.62 17.62 -51.10
N THR A 588 -3.72 18.50 -52.09
CA THR A 588 -4.20 18.20 -53.45
C THR A 588 -3.03 17.79 -54.34
N GLY A 589 -3.16 16.63 -55.01
CA GLY A 589 -2.77 16.38 -56.40
C GLY A 589 -1.28 16.33 -56.77
N GLY A 590 -0.86 15.17 -57.29
CA GLY A 590 0.40 14.95 -57.99
C GLY A 590 0.70 13.46 -58.14
#